data_AF-A0A377JL91-F1
#
_entry.id   AF-A0A377JL91-F1
#
_cell.length_a   1.000
_cell.length_b   1.000
_cell.length_c   1.000
_cell.angle_alpha   90.00
_cell.angle_beta   90.00
_cell.angle_gamma   90.00
#
_symmetry.space_group_name_H-M   'P 1'
#
loop_
_entity.id
_entity.type
_entity.pdbx_description
1 polymer ?
#
loop_
_entity_poly.entity_id
_entity_poly.type
_entity_poly.pdbx_seq_one_letter_code
_entity_poly.pdbx_strand_id
1 'polypeptide(L)'
;MELFAIQEPLIPTEVVRKVFDGKESVLESSGEFALLYEPLIAQDSCLMCHANAQKDEVLGVMELKISLKELHEGIVESMYWVIGTTAVACLMALGGLWVFFERELIAPLGFLRAMAQDLTSTKEGDLTKRIAIKRQDEVGITSSFFQSLYRKNPKHHKNR
;
A
#
# COMPACT_ATOMS: atom_id res chain seq x y z
N MET A 1 -51.11 -5.42 15.48
CA MET A 1 -49.83 -4.88 14.99
C MET A 1 -49.10 -4.37 16.22
N GLU A 2 -48.58 -5.30 17.03
CA GLU A 2 -47.87 -5.03 18.29
C GLU A 2 -46.38 -5.27 18.02
N LEU A 3 -45.76 -4.44 17.18
CA LEU A 3 -44.37 -4.65 16.74
C LEU A 3 -43.34 -4.19 17.79
N PHE A 4 -43.77 -3.57 18.90
CA PHE A 4 -42.91 -2.93 19.90
C PHE A 4 -43.33 -3.22 21.35
N ALA A 5 -43.99 -4.35 21.59
CA ALA A 5 -44.24 -4.76 22.97
C ALA A 5 -42.88 -4.98 23.65
N ILE A 6 -42.62 -4.23 24.72
CA ILE A 6 -41.43 -4.37 25.55
C ILE A 6 -41.51 -5.75 26.21
N GLN A 7 -40.72 -6.71 25.72
CA GLN A 7 -40.80 -8.12 26.13
C GLN A 7 -40.12 -8.38 27.49
N GLU A 8 -39.26 -7.47 27.94
CA GLU A 8 -38.49 -7.59 29.18
C GLU A 8 -38.58 -6.28 29.97
N PRO A 9 -38.72 -6.34 31.31
CA PRO A 9 -38.70 -5.13 32.12
C PRO A 9 -37.36 -4.42 31.93
N LEU A 10 -37.38 -3.16 31.45
CA LEU A 10 -36.19 -2.32 31.41
C LEU A 10 -35.80 -1.98 32.85
N ILE A 11 -34.93 -2.80 33.44
CA ILE A 11 -34.28 -2.46 34.70
C ILE A 11 -33.18 -1.44 34.36
N PRO A 12 -33.27 -0.18 34.82
CA PRO A 12 -32.26 0.82 34.50
C PRO A 12 -30.91 0.37 35.05
N THR A 13 -29.94 0.16 34.16
CA THR A 13 -28.56 -0.07 34.54
C THR A 13 -27.98 1.20 35.17
N GLU A 14 -26.89 1.06 35.93
CA GLU A 14 -26.20 2.20 36.54
C GLU A 14 -25.80 3.26 35.49
N VAL A 15 -25.39 2.80 34.30
CA VAL A 15 -25.03 3.66 33.16
C VAL A 15 -26.23 4.47 32.66
N VAL A 16 -27.40 3.84 32.54
CA VAL A 16 -28.64 4.52 32.12
C VAL A 16 -29.05 5.59 33.13
N ARG A 17 -28.94 5.32 34.44
CA ARG A 17 -29.21 6.34 35.47
C ARG A 17 -28.26 7.52 35.38
N LYS A 18 -26.96 7.24 35.22
CA LYS A 18 -25.93 8.27 35.08
C LYS A 18 -26.18 9.16 33.85
N VAL A 19 -26.56 8.57 32.72
CA VAL A 19 -26.88 9.31 31.48
C VAL A 19 -28.17 10.12 31.64
N PHE A 20 -29.17 9.56 32.31
CA PHE A 20 -30.44 10.23 32.57
C PHE A 20 -30.27 11.47 33.47
N ASP A 21 -29.54 11.33 34.58
CA ASP A 21 -29.32 12.43 35.53
C ASP A 21 -28.28 13.44 34.99
N GLY A 22 -27.25 12.94 34.30
CA GLY A 22 -26.14 13.75 33.80
C GLY A 22 -26.41 14.48 32.49
N LYS A 23 -27.44 14.07 31.72
CA LYS A 23 -27.74 14.59 30.37
C LYS A 23 -26.57 14.50 29.38
N GLU A 24 -25.59 13.64 29.66
CA GLU A 24 -24.41 13.44 28.83
C GLU A 24 -24.43 12.05 28.20
N SER A 25 -24.07 11.98 26.92
CA SER A 25 -23.93 10.70 26.21
C SER A 25 -22.74 9.91 26.75
N VAL A 26 -22.93 8.61 26.97
CA VAL A 26 -21.86 7.69 27.37
C VAL A 26 -21.63 6.67 26.26
N LEU A 27 -20.37 6.48 25.89
CA LEU A 27 -19.95 5.44 24.97
C LEU A 27 -19.15 4.38 25.75
N GLU A 28 -19.65 3.15 25.78
CA GLU A 28 -18.93 2.00 26.29
C GLU A 28 -18.49 1.10 25.15
N SER A 29 -17.24 0.66 25.19
CA SER A 29 -16.69 -0.30 24.23
C SER A 29 -16.47 -1.62 24.95
N SER A 30 -17.37 -2.57 24.75
CA SER A 30 -17.09 -3.98 25.03
C SER A 30 -16.42 -4.55 23.78
N GLY A 31 -15.39 -5.38 23.88
CA GLY A 31 -14.52 -5.71 22.72
C GLY A 31 -15.24 -6.15 21.43
N GLU A 32 -16.45 -6.71 21.54
CA GLU A 32 -17.30 -7.11 20.41
C GLU A 32 -18.38 -6.09 20.01
N PHE A 33 -18.76 -5.18 20.93
CA PHE A 33 -19.87 -4.23 20.74
C PHE A 33 -19.52 -2.84 21.27
N ALA A 34 -19.81 -1.81 20.46
CA ALA A 34 -19.87 -0.43 20.94
C ALA A 34 -21.31 -0.13 21.37
N LEU A 35 -21.48 0.22 22.64
CA LEU A 35 -22.74 0.61 23.25
C LEU A 35 -22.74 2.13 23.42
N LEU A 36 -23.66 2.81 22.74
CA LEU A 36 -23.88 4.24 22.88
C LEU A 36 -25.18 4.48 23.65
N TYR A 37 -25.08 5.20 24.76
CA TYR A 37 -26.22 5.66 25.55
C TYR A 37 -26.43 7.14 25.30
N GLU A 38 -27.55 7.50 24.67
CA GLU A 38 -27.89 8.88 24.30
C GLU A 38 -29.14 9.35 25.06
N PRO A 39 -29.06 10.46 25.82
CA PRO A 39 -30.22 10.99 26.53
C PRO A 39 -31.17 11.69 25.55
N LEU A 40 -32.46 11.38 25.64
CA LEU A 40 -33.50 12.01 24.84
C LEU A 40 -33.99 13.27 25.56
N ILE A 41 -33.40 14.40 25.23
CA ILE A 41 -33.75 15.71 25.82
C ILE A 41 -34.97 16.29 25.08
N ALA A 42 -35.99 16.68 25.83
CA ALA A 42 -37.24 17.24 25.31
C ALA A 42 -37.01 18.59 24.62
N GLN A 43 -37.32 18.63 23.32
CA GLN A 43 -37.32 19.85 22.51
C GLN A 43 -38.75 20.39 22.36
N ASP A 44 -38.90 21.61 21.84
CA ASP A 44 -40.22 22.23 21.66
C ASP A 44 -41.18 21.36 20.81
N SER A 45 -40.65 20.60 19.85
CA SER A 45 -41.41 19.64 19.05
C SER A 45 -41.91 18.44 19.85
N CYS A 46 -41.21 18.03 20.92
CA CYS A 46 -41.61 16.91 21.77
C CYS A 46 -42.86 17.26 22.59
N LEU A 47 -43.00 18.52 23.00
CA LEU A 47 -44.12 19.03 23.81
C LEU A 47 -45.46 18.97 23.08
N MET A 48 -45.45 18.88 21.75
CA MET A 48 -46.66 18.74 20.92
C MET A 48 -47.43 17.46 21.23
N CYS A 49 -46.72 16.39 21.63
CA CYS A 49 -47.31 15.09 21.99
C CYS A 49 -47.10 14.75 23.47
N HIS A 50 -46.01 15.22 24.09
CA HIS A 50 -45.68 15.00 25.49
C HIS A 50 -45.99 16.24 26.34
N ALA A 51 -47.27 16.59 26.44
CA ALA A 51 -47.73 17.82 27.11
C ALA A 51 -47.40 17.91 28.62
N ASN A 52 -47.05 16.78 29.25
CA ASN A 52 -46.66 16.73 30.67
C ASN A 52 -45.14 16.83 30.88
N ALA A 53 -44.36 16.87 29.80
CA ALA A 53 -42.91 17.07 29.87
C ALA A 53 -42.57 18.57 29.84
N GLN A 54 -41.43 18.93 30.40
CA GLN A 54 -40.86 20.27 30.33
C GLN A 54 -39.76 20.34 29.28
N LYS A 55 -39.51 21.54 28.76
CA LYS A 55 -38.35 21.79 27.91
C LYS A 55 -37.07 21.46 28.69
N ASP A 56 -36.11 20.83 28.00
CA ASP A 56 -34.84 20.35 28.58
C ASP A 56 -34.98 19.21 29.60
N GLU A 57 -36.17 18.62 29.76
CA GLU A 57 -36.37 17.41 30.55
C GLU A 57 -35.89 16.17 29.79
N VAL A 58 -35.28 15.21 30.48
CA VAL A 58 -34.89 13.93 29.86
C VAL A 58 -36.10 13.00 29.84
N LEU A 59 -36.57 12.68 28.65
CA LEU A 59 -37.72 11.80 28.43
C LEU A 59 -37.34 10.31 28.55
N GLY A 60 -36.08 9.99 28.28
CA GLY A 60 -35.55 8.64 28.30
C GLY A 60 -34.09 8.57 27.86
N VAL A 61 -33.53 7.36 27.81
CA VAL A 61 -32.18 7.09 27.31
C VAL A 61 -32.29 6.06 26.20
N MET A 62 -31.70 6.35 25.05
CA MET A 62 -31.60 5.44 23.92
C MET A 62 -30.30 4.65 24.04
N GLU A 63 -30.38 3.33 23.99
CA GLU A 63 -29.23 2.43 23.91
C GLU A 63 -29.06 1.96 22.46
N LEU A 64 -27.93 2.28 21.84
CA LEU A 64 -27.55 1.81 20.53
C LEU A 64 -26.40 0.80 20.65
N LYS A 65 -26.65 -0.44 20.23
CA LYS A 65 -25.67 -1.53 20.19
C LYS A 65 -25.15 -1.73 18.79
N ILE A 66 -23.88 -1.39 18.56
CA ILE A 66 -23.20 -1.54 17.28
C ILE A 66 -22.30 -2.78 17.37
N SER A 67 -22.46 -3.72 16.45
CA SER A 67 -21.57 -4.88 16.31
C SER A 67 -20.28 -4.48 15.62
N LEU A 68 -19.13 -4.73 16.26
CA LEU A 68 -17.81 -4.51 15.64
C LEU A 68 -17.30 -5.76 14.90
N LYS A 69 -18.00 -6.89 15.03
CA LYS A 69 -17.57 -8.17 14.46
C LYS A 69 -17.50 -8.13 12.93
N GLU A 70 -18.55 -7.63 12.28
CA GLU A 70 -18.59 -7.52 10.82
C GLU A 70 -17.54 -6.56 10.28
N LEU A 71 -17.29 -5.45 11.00
CA LEU A 71 -16.23 -4.51 10.66
C LEU A 71 -14.85 -5.17 10.75
N HIS A 72 -14.62 -5.96 11.80
CA HIS A 72 -13.35 -6.65 11.97
C HIS A 72 -13.12 -7.74 10.91
N GLU A 73 -14.14 -8.53 10.59
CA GLU A 73 -14.06 -9.58 9.57
C GLU A 73 -13.74 -8.99 8.17
N GLY A 74 -14.41 -7.90 7.79
CA GLY A 74 -14.14 -7.22 6.51
C GLY A 74 -12.74 -6.61 6.42
N ILE A 75 -12.19 -6.13 7.54
CA ILE A 75 -10.81 -5.60 7.61
C ILE A 75 -9.80 -6.73 7.40
N VAL A 76 -10.01 -7.88 8.03
CA VAL A 76 -9.08 -9.02 7.95
C VAL A 76 -9.03 -9.56 6.52
N GLU A 77 -10.17 -9.74 5.85
CA GLU A 77 -10.21 -10.20 4.45
C GLU A 77 -9.52 -9.20 3.51
N SER A 78 -9.83 -7.91 3.66
CA SER A 78 -9.21 -6.85 2.86
C SER A 78 -7.69 -6.79 3.07
N MET A 79 -7.22 -6.98 4.31
CA MET A 79 -5.80 -7.03 4.63
C MET A 79 -5.10 -8.18 3.91
N TYR A 80 -5.68 -9.39 3.93
CA TYR A 80 -5.11 -10.53 3.20
C TYR A 80 -5.09 -10.31 1.69
N TRP A 81 -6.11 -9.67 1.12
CA TRP A 81 -6.15 -9.35 -0.30
C TRP A 81 -5.06 -8.35 -0.70
N VAL A 82 -4.85 -7.30 0.09
CA VAL A 82 -3.78 -6.30 -0.14
C VAL A 82 -2.39 -6.93 0.00
N ILE A 83 -2.17 -7.75 1.03
CA ILE A 83 -0.90 -8.44 1.23
C ILE A 83 -0.62 -9.40 0.06
N GLY A 84 -1.63 -10.17 -0.36
CA GLY A 84 -1.50 -11.12 -1.47
C GLY A 84 -1.15 -10.43 -2.79
N THR A 85 -1.89 -9.38 -3.15
CA THR A 85 -1.63 -8.61 -4.39
C THR A 85 -0.27 -7.91 -4.36
N THR A 86 0.12 -7.33 -3.22
CA THR A 86 1.43 -6.67 -3.06
C THR A 86 2.57 -7.67 -3.16
N ALA A 87 2.45 -8.85 -2.55
CA ALA A 87 3.47 -9.89 -2.64
C ALA A 87 3.68 -10.37 -4.09
N VAL A 88 2.59 -10.57 -4.84
CA VAL A 88 2.67 -10.94 -6.26
C VAL A 88 3.32 -9.83 -7.09
N ALA A 89 2.95 -8.57 -6.87
CA ALA A 89 3.56 -7.43 -7.56
C ALA A 89 5.07 -7.33 -7.28
N CYS A 90 5.49 -7.55 -6.03
CA CYS A 90 6.90 -7.57 -5.65
C CYS A 90 7.67 -8.70 -6.36
N LEU A 91 7.13 -9.91 -6.39
CA LEU A 91 7.76 -11.03 -7.10
C LEU A 91 7.89 -10.75 -8.61
N MET A 92 6.86 -10.17 -9.21
CA MET A 92 6.88 -9.80 -10.62
C MET A 92 7.91 -8.69 -10.89
N ALA A 93 8.02 -7.69 -10.02
CA ALA A 93 9.01 -6.63 -10.11
C ALA A 93 10.45 -7.17 -9.99
N LEU A 94 10.71 -8.05 -9.02
CA LEU A 94 12.02 -8.69 -8.84
C LEU A 94 12.38 -9.57 -10.04
N GLY A 95 11.43 -10.34 -10.57
CA GLY A 95 11.64 -11.14 -11.79
C GLY A 95 11.94 -10.27 -13.01
N GLY A 96 11.20 -9.18 -13.21
CA GLY A 96 11.46 -8.23 -14.28
C GLY A 96 12.84 -7.57 -14.15
N LEU A 97 13.21 -7.17 -12.92
CA LEU A 97 14.49 -6.57 -12.63
C LEU A 97 15.66 -7.54 -12.87
N TRP A 98 15.50 -8.82 -12.49
CA TRP A 98 16.47 -9.87 -12.77
C TRP A 98 16.74 -10.01 -14.28
N VAL A 99 15.67 -10.14 -15.08
CA VAL A 99 15.76 -10.25 -16.53
C VAL A 99 16.41 -9.01 -17.15
N PHE A 100 16.06 -7.82 -16.65
CA PHE A 100 16.66 -6.57 -17.09
C PHE A 100 18.17 -6.54 -16.82
N PHE A 101 18.60 -6.86 -15.59
CA PHE A 101 20.02 -6.89 -15.24
C PHE A 101 20.81 -7.93 -16.03
N GLU A 102 20.24 -9.11 -16.26
CA GLU A 102 20.90 -10.16 -17.05
C GLU A 102 21.14 -9.71 -18.50
N ARG A 103 20.13 -9.09 -19.12
CA ARG A 103 20.18 -8.61 -20.52
C ARG A 103 21.05 -7.37 -20.70
N GLU A 104 21.00 -6.45 -19.73
CA GLU A 104 21.58 -5.10 -19.88
C GLU A 104 22.97 -4.98 -19.24
N LEU A 105 23.26 -5.72 -18.17
CA LEU A 105 24.57 -5.64 -17.50
C LEU A 105 25.39 -6.92 -17.68
N ILE A 106 24.83 -8.09 -17.35
CA ILE A 106 25.61 -9.33 -17.28
C ILE A 106 26.06 -9.79 -18.68
N ALA A 107 25.16 -9.76 -19.67
CA ALA A 107 25.47 -10.14 -21.04
C ALA A 107 26.58 -9.27 -21.70
N PRO A 108 26.52 -7.92 -21.68
CA PRO A 108 27.58 -7.11 -22.25
C PRO A 108 28.91 -7.21 -21.49
N LEU A 109 28.90 -7.38 -20.17
CA LEU A 109 30.13 -7.63 -19.39
C LEU A 109 30.79 -8.96 -19.77
N GLY A 110 29.99 -10.00 -20.01
CA GLY A 110 30.49 -11.29 -20.51
C GLY A 110 31.16 -11.16 -21.89
N PHE A 111 30.56 -10.37 -22.78
CA PHE A 111 31.12 -10.08 -24.10
C PHE A 111 32.44 -9.30 -24.02
N LEU A 112 32.52 -8.28 -23.16
CA LEU A 112 33.73 -7.51 -22.90
C LEU A 112 34.86 -8.40 -22.33
N ARG A 113 34.53 -9.27 -21.38
CA ARG A 113 35.49 -10.23 -20.80
C ARG A 113 36.03 -11.19 -21.86
N ALA A 114 35.16 -11.75 -22.70
CA ALA A 114 35.57 -12.65 -23.78
C ALA A 114 36.48 -11.94 -24.79
N MET A 115 36.18 -10.69 -25.15
CA MET A 115 37.01 -9.88 -26.05
C MET A 115 38.39 -9.58 -25.44
N ALA A 116 38.45 -9.22 -24.16
CA ALA A 116 39.72 -9.02 -23.47
C ALA A 116 40.57 -10.30 -23.42
N GLN A 117 39.94 -11.45 -23.21
CA GLN A 117 40.62 -12.75 -23.17
C GLN A 117 41.16 -13.16 -24.56
N ASP A 118 40.40 -12.94 -25.63
CA ASP A 118 40.82 -13.20 -27.01
C ASP A 118 42.03 -12.33 -27.40
N LEU A 119 42.03 -11.05 -26.99
CA LEU A 119 43.14 -10.12 -27.22
C LEU A 119 44.43 -10.52 -26.50
N THR A 120 44.33 -11.12 -25.31
CA THR A 120 45.50 -11.61 -24.56
C THR A 120 46.01 -12.98 -25.03
N SER A 121 45.16 -13.78 -25.67
CA SER A 121 45.47 -15.17 -26.05
C SER A 121 46.03 -15.30 -27.47
N THR A 122 45.76 -14.34 -28.35
CA THR A 122 46.14 -14.43 -29.78
C THR A 122 47.47 -13.71 -30.03
N LYS A 123 48.52 -14.46 -30.37
CA LYS A 123 49.90 -13.97 -30.57
C LYS A 123 50.12 -13.13 -31.84
N GLU A 124 49.08 -12.95 -32.67
CA GLU A 124 49.06 -12.06 -33.83
C GLU A 124 47.70 -11.35 -33.86
N GLY A 125 47.72 -10.09 -33.45
CA GLY A 125 46.53 -9.24 -33.33
C GLY A 125 46.02 -8.81 -34.71
N ASP A 126 45.15 -9.60 -35.32
CA ASP A 126 44.31 -9.12 -36.42
C ASP A 126 43.07 -8.39 -35.85
N LEU A 127 43.25 -7.09 -35.59
CA LEU A 127 42.24 -6.18 -35.01
C LEU A 127 41.23 -5.67 -36.06
N THR A 128 41.04 -6.37 -37.18
CA THR A 128 40.09 -5.98 -38.23
C THR A 128 38.63 -6.39 -37.91
N LYS A 129 38.37 -6.97 -36.73
CA LYS A 129 37.01 -7.29 -36.30
C LYS A 129 36.29 -6.01 -35.85
N ARG A 130 35.53 -5.41 -36.78
CA ARG A 130 34.68 -4.25 -36.53
C ARG A 130 33.84 -4.45 -35.28
N ILE A 131 33.97 -3.50 -34.34
CA ILE A 131 33.06 -3.33 -33.21
C ILE A 131 31.67 -3.05 -33.79
N ALA A 132 30.78 -4.03 -33.76
CA ALA A 132 29.39 -3.82 -34.14
C ALA A 132 28.70 -3.05 -33.00
N ILE A 133 28.83 -1.72 -33.02
CA ILE A 133 28.13 -0.84 -32.08
C ILE A 133 26.63 -0.97 -32.37
N LYS A 134 25.93 -1.77 -31.57
CA LYS A 134 24.49 -2.04 -31.73
C LYS A 134 23.62 -1.29 -30.71
N ARG A 135 24.22 -0.57 -29.76
CA ARG A 135 23.48 0.15 -28.69
C ARG A 135 24.00 1.57 -28.49
N GLN A 136 23.07 2.48 -28.18
CA GLN A 136 23.29 3.91 -27.89
C GLN A 136 23.29 4.18 -26.37
N ASP A 137 23.70 3.20 -25.56
CA ASP A 137 23.90 3.35 -24.12
C ASP A 137 25.31 3.90 -23.82
N GLU A 138 25.62 4.16 -22.54
CA GLU A 138 26.92 4.71 -22.14
C GLU A 138 28.11 3.79 -22.50
N VAL A 139 27.86 2.49 -22.65
CA VAL A 139 28.84 1.50 -23.11
C VAL A 139 29.09 1.67 -24.62
N GLY A 140 28.04 1.89 -25.41
CA GLY A 140 28.09 2.27 -26.82
C GLY A 140 28.85 3.57 -27.04
N ILE A 141 28.57 4.61 -26.24
CA ILE A 141 29.27 5.90 -26.30
C ILE A 141 30.76 5.72 -25.99
N THR A 142 31.08 4.97 -24.93
CA THR A 142 32.48 4.68 -24.55
C THR A 142 33.21 3.93 -25.67
N SER A 143 32.58 2.91 -26.28
CA SER A 143 33.16 2.17 -27.40
C SER A 143 33.43 3.07 -28.64
N SER A 144 32.53 4.03 -28.90
CA SER A 144 32.72 5.00 -29.98
C SER A 144 33.87 5.97 -29.69
N PHE A 145 34.10 6.31 -28.43
CA PHE A 145 35.20 7.18 -27.99
C PHE A 145 36.55 6.49 -28.17
N PHE A 146 36.66 5.21 -27.79
CA PHE A 146 37.86 4.40 -28.04
C PHE A 146 38.15 4.24 -29.53
N GLN A 147 37.12 4.03 -30.36
CA GLN A 147 37.30 3.95 -31.82
C GLN A 147 37.74 5.30 -32.42
N SER A 148 37.24 6.41 -31.88
CA SER A 148 37.65 7.76 -32.29
C SER A 148 39.12 8.05 -31.94
N LEU A 149 39.57 7.64 -30.75
CA LEU A 149 40.98 7.73 -30.33
C LEU A 149 41.92 6.93 -31.26
N TYR A 150 41.52 5.72 -31.63
CA TYR A 150 42.27 4.90 -32.59
C TYR A 150 42.36 5.57 -33.97
N ARG A 151 41.23 6.09 -34.48
CA ARG A 151 41.20 6.79 -35.78
C ARG A 151 42.05 8.07 -35.79
N LYS A 152 42.27 8.69 -34.63
CA LYS A 152 43.05 9.93 -34.48
C LYS A 152 44.56 9.70 -34.32
N ASN A 153 45.03 8.45 -34.14
CA ASN A 153 46.45 8.11 -33.99
C ASN A 153 47.01 7.19 -35.11
N PRO A 154 47.04 7.63 -36.40
CA PRO A 154 47.51 6.78 -37.49
C PRO A 154 49.03 6.82 -37.76
N LYS A 155 49.91 7.25 -36.84
CA LYS A 155 51.36 7.34 -37.13
C LYS A 155 52.29 7.06 -35.95
N HIS A 156 52.82 5.83 -35.89
CA HIS A 156 54.28 5.60 -35.81
C HIS A 156 54.64 4.13 -36.08
N HIS A 157 54.32 3.60 -37.27
CA HIS A 157 54.97 2.38 -37.76
C HIS A 157 55.17 2.45 -39.27
N LYS A 158 56.18 3.20 -39.69
CA LYS A 158 56.83 2.97 -40.99
C LYS A 158 58.35 3.21 -40.82
N ASN A 159 59.10 2.22 -41.28
CA ASN A 159 60.56 2.06 -41.34
C ASN A 159 61.29 1.71 -40.04
N ARG A 160 61.59 0.42 -39.88
CA ARG A 160 62.92 -0.10 -40.22
C ARG A 160 62.85 -1.57 -40.58
#